data_AF-A0A7W6A2A9-F1
#
_entry.id   AF-A0A7W6A2A9-F1
#
_cell.length_a   1.000
_cell.length_b   1.000
_cell.length_c   1.000
_cell.angle_alpha   90.00
_cell.angle_beta   90.00
_cell.angle_gamma   90.00
#
_symmetry.space_group_name_H-M   'P 1'
#
loop_
_entity.id
_entity.type
_entity.pdbx_description
1 polymer ?
#
loop_
_entity_poly.entity_id
_entity_poly.type
_entity_poly.pdbx_seq_one_letter_code
_entity_poly.pdbx_strand_id
1 'polypeptide(L)'
;MGQTWIKLVADDSAPAASVDSHGADLLVATCLAAAANGDGNALFDLGVAYSTGSHGVECDMIEAHKWFNLAATGGHEDAASCRADVAEEMTAREIAEAQRRAREWLRAGRAAA
;
A
#
# COMPACT_ATOMS: atom_id res chain seq x y z
N MET A 1 -3.93 57.92 -24.19
CA MET A 1 -3.88 56.94 -25.30
C MET A 1 -3.15 55.71 -24.77
N GLY A 2 -3.75 54.51 -24.80
CA GLY A 2 -3.00 53.28 -24.46
C GLY A 2 -3.65 52.26 -23.51
N GLN A 3 -4.92 51.91 -23.70
CA GLN A 3 -5.48 50.55 -23.63
C GLN A 3 -5.14 49.63 -22.43
N THR A 4 -6.11 49.52 -21.51
CA THR A 4 -6.40 48.36 -20.65
C THR A 4 -6.46 47.08 -21.46
N TRP A 5 -5.87 45.96 -21.01
CA TRP A 5 -6.39 44.60 -21.26
C TRP A 5 -6.32 43.72 -20.01
N ILE A 6 -7.48 43.13 -19.73
CA ILE A 6 -7.88 42.20 -18.68
C ILE A 6 -6.94 40.98 -18.64
N LYS A 7 -6.36 40.68 -17.47
CA LYS A 7 -5.83 39.34 -17.19
C LYS A 7 -7.03 38.42 -16.91
N LEU A 8 -7.21 37.50 -17.84
CA LEU A 8 -8.15 36.39 -17.84
C LEU A 8 -7.98 35.55 -16.57
N VAL A 9 -9.09 35.32 -15.85
CA VAL A 9 -9.24 34.24 -14.86
C VAL A 9 -10.04 33.12 -15.53
N ALA A 10 -9.48 31.92 -15.48
CA ALA A 10 -10.11 30.59 -15.58
C ALA A 10 -8.98 29.62 -15.19
N ASP A 11 -8.91 29.15 -13.94
CA ASP A 11 -9.62 27.95 -13.47
C ASP A 11 -9.31 26.74 -14.35
N ASP A 12 -8.32 25.96 -13.92
CA ASP A 12 -8.33 24.51 -14.14
C ASP A 12 -8.15 23.83 -12.78
N SER A 13 -9.28 23.28 -12.38
CA SER A 13 -9.52 22.45 -11.23
C SER A 13 -8.70 21.17 -11.27
N ALA A 14 -7.86 20.96 -10.25
CA ALA A 14 -7.62 19.62 -9.73
C ALA A 14 -7.32 19.75 -8.22
N PRO A 15 -8.22 19.31 -7.34
CA PRO A 15 -7.94 19.30 -5.92
C PRO A 15 -6.86 18.25 -5.67
N ALA A 16 -5.72 18.67 -5.12
CA ALA A 16 -4.89 17.79 -4.31
C ALA A 16 -5.79 17.33 -3.16
N ALA A 17 -6.45 16.20 -3.37
CA ALA A 17 -7.40 15.63 -2.45
C ALA A 17 -6.70 15.48 -1.11
N SER A 18 -7.30 16.13 -0.11
CA SER A 18 -6.98 16.05 1.29
C SER A 18 -6.60 14.61 1.63
N VAL A 19 -5.32 14.41 1.92
CA VAL A 19 -4.77 13.19 2.51
C VAL A 19 -5.51 12.95 3.82
N ASP A 20 -6.63 12.23 3.76
CA ASP A 20 -7.23 11.62 4.94
C ASP A 20 -6.43 10.37 5.28
N SER A 21 -5.16 10.58 5.63
CA SER A 21 -4.20 9.54 6.01
C SER A 21 -4.50 8.94 7.38
N HIS A 22 -5.61 9.32 8.03
CA HIS A 22 -5.99 8.81 9.35
C HIS A 22 -6.51 7.36 9.29
N GLY A 23 -7.12 6.95 8.18
CA GLY A 23 -7.61 5.58 7.99
C GLY A 23 -6.49 4.59 7.67
N ALA A 24 -5.57 4.99 6.78
CA ALA A 24 -4.41 4.20 6.37
C ALA A 24 -3.49 3.86 7.54
N ASP A 25 -3.17 4.85 8.37
CA ASP A 25 -2.27 4.68 9.51
C ASP A 25 -2.85 3.71 10.55
N LEU A 26 -4.15 3.80 10.83
CA LEU A 26 -4.84 2.92 11.75
C LEU A 26 -4.92 1.47 11.24
N LEU A 27 -5.20 1.28 9.95
CA LEU A 27 -5.23 -0.06 9.33
C LEU A 27 -3.86 -0.73 9.42
N VAL A 28 -2.80 -0.01 9.04
CA VAL A 28 -1.43 -0.50 9.10
C VAL A 28 -1.05 -0.84 10.54
N ALA A 29 -1.31 0.05 11.50
CA ALA A 29 -1.00 -0.18 12.91
C ALA A 29 -1.73 -1.42 13.47
N THR A 30 -3.02 -1.59 13.15
CA THR A 30 -3.82 -2.72 13.62
C THR A 30 -3.36 -4.04 13.00
N CYS A 31 -3.07 -4.03 11.69
CA CYS A 31 -2.58 -5.23 11.01
C CYS A 31 -1.19 -5.65 11.48
N LEU A 32 -0.31 -4.69 11.78
CA LEU A 32 1.01 -4.97 12.35
C LEU A 32 0.91 -5.58 13.75
N ALA A 33 -0.01 -5.10 14.59
CA ALA A 33 -0.25 -5.69 15.91
C ALA A 33 -0.80 -7.13 15.80
N ALA A 34 -1.73 -7.38 14.88
CA ALA A 34 -2.26 -8.72 14.63
C ALA A 34 -1.19 -9.66 14.04
N ALA A 35 -0.34 -9.17 13.13
CA ALA A 35 0.77 -9.94 12.57
C ALA A 35 1.78 -10.40 13.65
N ALA A 36 1.99 -9.61 14.71
CA ALA A 36 2.80 -10.01 15.86
C ALA A 36 2.18 -11.18 16.65
N ASN A 37 0.87 -11.35 16.57
CA ASN A 37 0.15 -12.50 17.14
C ASN A 37 0.14 -13.73 16.22
N GLY A 38 0.77 -13.65 15.05
CA GLY A 38 0.82 -14.72 14.05
C GLY A 38 -0.37 -14.72 13.09
N ASP A 39 -1.22 -13.69 13.11
CA ASP A 39 -2.38 -13.60 12.23
C ASP A 39 -1.96 -13.19 10.81
N GLY A 40 -1.72 -14.19 9.96
CA GLY A 40 -1.48 -13.99 8.53
C GLY A 40 -2.67 -13.36 7.77
N ASN A 41 -3.89 -13.50 8.29
CA ASN A 41 -5.09 -12.85 7.76
C ASN A 41 -5.00 -11.32 7.77
N ALA A 42 -4.48 -10.73 8.84
CA ALA A 42 -4.39 -9.27 8.92
C ALA A 42 -3.42 -8.70 7.86
N LEU A 43 -2.32 -9.41 7.59
CA LEU A 43 -1.41 -9.05 6.51
C LEU A 43 -2.06 -9.23 5.13
N PHE A 44 -2.96 -10.20 4.97
CA PHE A 44 -3.73 -10.38 3.74
C PHE A 44 -4.72 -9.24 3.51
N ASP A 45 -5.51 -8.86 4.51
CA ASP A 45 -6.44 -7.72 4.44
C ASP A 45 -5.71 -6.41 4.10
N LEU A 46 -4.51 -6.22 4.65
CA LEU A 46 -3.67 -5.08 4.31
C LEU A 46 -3.24 -5.11 2.83
N GLY A 47 -2.85 -6.28 2.32
CA GLY A 47 -2.56 -6.47 0.90
C GLY A 47 -3.75 -6.11 0.00
N VAL A 48 -4.97 -6.54 0.39
CA VAL A 48 -6.20 -6.21 -0.34
C VAL A 48 -6.49 -4.71 -0.30
N ALA A 49 -6.31 -4.06 0.85
CA ALA A 49 -6.53 -2.62 0.98
C ALA A 49 -5.61 -1.83 0.04
N TYR A 50 -4.32 -2.16 -0.02
CA TYR A 50 -3.37 -1.53 -0.94
C TYR A 50 -3.61 -1.90 -2.41
N SER A 51 -4.10 -3.11 -2.70
CA SER A 51 -4.43 -3.50 -4.07
C SER A 51 -5.67 -2.79 -4.62
N THR A 52 -6.59 -2.39 -3.72
CA THR A 52 -7.87 -1.77 -4.11
C THR A 52 -7.92 -0.27 -3.85
N GLY A 53 -6.98 0.27 -3.07
CA GLY A 53 -7.03 1.67 -2.60
C GLY A 53 -8.18 1.93 -1.63
N SER A 54 -8.43 1.00 -0.70
CA SER A 54 -9.54 1.07 0.26
C SER A 54 -9.10 1.59 1.65
N HIS A 55 -10.02 1.91 2.55
CA HIS A 55 -9.71 2.31 3.94
C HIS A 55 -8.80 3.57 4.07
N GLY A 56 -8.79 4.43 3.05
CA GLY A 56 -7.94 5.63 3.03
C GLY A 56 -6.49 5.37 2.63
N VAL A 57 -6.12 4.14 2.21
CA VAL A 57 -4.86 3.90 1.50
C VAL A 57 -5.03 4.15 0.00
N GLU A 58 -3.98 4.67 -0.65
CA GLU A 58 -3.91 4.71 -2.10
C GLU A 58 -3.59 3.33 -2.67
N CYS A 59 -3.96 3.12 -3.94
CA CYS A 59 -3.62 1.88 -4.64
C CYS A 59 -2.10 1.83 -4.84
N ASP A 60 -1.45 0.85 -4.23
CA ASP A 60 0.00 0.63 -4.31
C ASP A 60 0.28 -0.87 -4.44
N MET A 61 0.63 -1.30 -5.65
CA MET A 61 0.91 -2.70 -5.96
C MET A 61 2.19 -3.21 -5.26
N ILE A 62 3.15 -2.33 -4.95
CA ILE A 62 4.39 -2.69 -4.27
C ILE A 62 4.09 -3.05 -2.81
N GLU A 63 3.30 -2.22 -2.12
CA GLU A 63 2.84 -2.52 -0.77
C GLU A 63 1.89 -3.73 -0.76
N ALA A 64 0.94 -3.83 -1.70
CA ALA A 64 0.05 -4.99 -1.81
C ALA A 64 0.84 -6.31 -1.94
N HIS A 65 1.77 -6.38 -2.90
CA HIS A 65 2.62 -7.55 -3.11
C HIS A 65 3.46 -7.88 -1.86
N LYS A 66 4.02 -6.87 -1.19
CA LYS A 66 4.78 -7.05 0.06
C LYS A 66 3.91 -7.70 1.14
N TRP A 67 2.71 -7.19 1.37
CA TRP A 67 1.82 -7.70 2.43
C TRP A 67 1.30 -9.11 2.12
N PHE A 68 0.94 -9.39 0.87
CA PHE A 68 0.61 -10.76 0.45
C PHE A 68 1.78 -11.72 0.59
N ASN A 69 3.01 -11.29 0.30
CA ASN A 69 4.20 -12.11 0.51
C ASN A 69 4.43 -12.44 2.00
N LEU A 70 4.16 -11.49 2.89
CA LEU A 70 4.25 -11.69 4.34
C LEU A 70 3.12 -12.59 4.85
N ALA A 71 1.88 -12.38 4.40
CA ALA A 71 0.72 -13.21 4.73
C ALA A 71 0.93 -14.68 4.31
N ALA A 72 1.47 -14.92 3.11
CA ALA A 72 1.81 -16.26 2.63
C ALA A 72 2.90 -16.91 3.50
N THR A 73 3.88 -16.13 3.97
CA THR A 73 4.92 -16.60 4.91
C THR A 73 4.32 -16.94 6.28
N GLY A 74 3.25 -16.24 6.68
CA GLY A 74 2.48 -16.49 7.89
C GLY A 74 1.46 -17.64 7.79
N GLY A 75 1.36 -18.31 6.64
CA GLY A 75 0.48 -19.46 6.45
C GLY A 75 -0.90 -19.16 5.85
N HIS A 76 -1.14 -17.95 5.34
CA HIS A 76 -2.39 -17.63 4.64
C HIS A 76 -2.43 -18.27 3.25
N GLU A 77 -3.41 -19.14 3.02
CA GLU A 77 -3.47 -20.01 1.84
C GLU A 77 -3.67 -19.22 0.53
N ASP A 78 -4.57 -18.23 0.52
CA ASP A 78 -4.87 -17.43 -0.68
C ASP A 78 -3.82 -16.35 -0.98
N ALA A 79 -2.94 -16.05 -0.03
CA ALA A 79 -2.02 -14.91 -0.15
C ALA A 79 -0.99 -15.13 -1.26
N ALA A 80 -0.58 -16.37 -1.51
CA ALA A 80 0.33 -16.69 -2.60
C ALA A 80 -0.29 -16.42 -3.97
N SER A 81 -1.60 -16.67 -4.12
CA SER A 81 -2.34 -16.42 -5.35
C SER A 81 -2.53 -14.92 -5.58
N CYS A 82 -2.99 -14.18 -4.57
CA CYS A 82 -3.14 -12.72 -4.68
C CYS A 82 -1.81 -12.00 -4.93
N ARG A 83 -0.71 -12.50 -4.35
CA ARG A 83 0.64 -11.99 -4.66
C ARG A 83 0.99 -12.19 -6.13
N ALA A 84 0.65 -13.35 -6.71
CA ALA A 84 0.94 -13.64 -8.11
C ALA A 84 0.13 -12.74 -9.04
N ASP A 85 -1.16 -12.57 -8.76
CA ASP A 85 -2.08 -11.71 -9.52
C ASP A 85 -1.59 -10.25 -9.56
N VAL A 86 -1.26 -9.68 -8.39
CA VAL A 86 -0.69 -8.33 -8.31
C VAL A 86 0.66 -8.23 -9.04
N ALA A 87 1.47 -9.29 -9.04
CA ALA A 87 2.75 -9.28 -9.72
C ALA A 87 2.63 -9.24 -11.25
N GLU A 88 1.49 -9.62 -11.83
CA GLU A 88 1.27 -9.55 -13.29
C GLU A 88 1.24 -8.10 -13.79
N GLU A 89 0.78 -7.18 -12.95
CA GLU A 89 0.70 -5.74 -13.26
C GLU A 89 1.97 -4.95 -12.88
N MET A 90 2.98 -5.62 -12.32
CA MET A 90 4.20 -5.00 -11.82
C MET A 90 5.41 -5.26 -12.71
N THR A 91 6.35 -4.31 -12.74
CA THR A 91 7.66 -4.55 -13.33
C THR A 91 8.55 -5.41 -12.41
N ALA A 92 9.55 -6.08 -12.99
CA ALA A 92 10.55 -6.82 -12.23
C ALA A 92 11.27 -5.96 -11.16
N ARG A 93 11.44 -4.65 -11.42
CA ARG A 93 12.05 -3.71 -10.48
C ARG A 93 11.15 -3.46 -9.27
N GLU A 94 9.85 -3.30 -9.50
CA GLU A 94 8.85 -3.10 -8.46
C GLU A 94 8.67 -4.37 -7.62
N ILE A 95 8.62 -5.55 -8.26
CA ILE A 95 8.59 -6.84 -7.57
C ILE A 95 9.84 -6.99 -6.67
N ALA A 96 11.02 -6.67 -7.20
CA ALA A 96 12.25 -6.71 -6.42
C ALA A 96 12.22 -5.75 -5.23
N GLU A 97 11.59 -4.58 -5.38
CA GLU A 97 11.39 -3.63 -4.28
C GLU A 97 10.42 -4.16 -3.22
N ALA A 98 9.26 -4.67 -3.62
CA ALA A 98 8.29 -5.26 -2.71
C ALA A 98 8.90 -6.41 -1.90
N GLN A 99 9.65 -7.30 -2.58
CA GLN A 99 10.36 -8.40 -1.93
C GLN A 99 11.46 -7.92 -1.01
N ARG A 100 12.22 -6.88 -1.38
CA ARG A 100 13.19 -6.25 -0.47
C ARG A 100 12.48 -5.80 0.78
N ARG A 101 11.48 -4.91 0.67
CA ARG A 101 10.70 -4.36 1.80
C ARG A 101 10.13 -5.44 2.71
N ALA A 102 9.59 -6.52 2.15
CA ALA A 102 9.08 -7.66 2.93
C ALA A 102 10.20 -8.35 3.75
N ARG A 103 11.37 -8.57 3.15
CA ARG A 103 12.54 -9.11 3.87
C ARG A 103 13.02 -8.15 4.96
N GLU A 104 12.97 -6.84 4.69
CA GLU A 104 13.32 -5.80 5.67
C GLU A 104 12.38 -5.82 6.88
N TRP A 105 11.11 -6.07 6.64
CA TRP A 105 10.11 -6.21 7.70
C TRP A 105 10.35 -7.48 8.52
N LEU A 106 10.58 -8.64 7.89
CA LEU A 106 10.85 -9.90 8.60
C LEU A 106 12.12 -9.84 9.45
N ARG A 107 13.20 -9.21 8.95
CA ARG A 107 14.43 -9.02 9.75
C ARG A 107 14.19 -8.08 10.93
N ALA A 108 13.37 -7.04 10.77
CA ALA A 108 13.04 -6.11 11.85
C ALA A 108 12.19 -6.80 12.92
N GLY A 109 11.21 -7.61 12.51
CA GLY A 109 10.41 -8.43 13.44
C GLY A 109 11.23 -9.49 14.19
N ARG A 110 12.23 -10.11 13.54
CA ARG A 110 13.15 -11.05 14.20
C ARG A 110 14.18 -10.39 15.13
N ALA A 111 14.42 -9.10 15.01
CA ALA A 111 15.29 -8.36 15.93
C ALA A 111 14.56 -7.87 17.19
N ALA A 112 13.22 -7.94 17.19
CA ALA A 112 12.36 -7.53 18.29
C ALA A 112 11.84 -8.71 19.16
N ALA A 113 12.31 -9.94 18.88
CA ALA A 113 11.95 -11.17 19.59
C ALA A 113 13.10 -11.68 20.47
#